data_AF-A0A023WYT4-F1
#
_entry.id   AF-A0A023WYT4-F1
#
_cell.length_a   1.000
_cell.length_b   1.000
_cell.length_c   1.000
_cell.angle_alpha   90.00
_cell.angle_beta   90.00
_cell.angle_gamma   90.00
#
_symmetry.space_group_name_H-M   'P 1'
#
loop_
_entity.id
_entity.type
_entity.pdbx_description
1 polymer ?
#
loop_
_entity_poly.entity_id
_entity_poly.type
_entity_poly.pdbx_seq_one_letter_code
_entity_poly.pdbx_strand_id
1 'polypeptide(L)'
;MPAKTITAGLTIVVFGLLGGNAWSDSLASFGLRTKDKNPCRLTDGRGFEAPTIVLMTGAYDKLSKDKVAVLKVIDTAINAGCDIDEPDELGFSPLNAAILYNEPALVEHFLQAGADPYRRIVSSRASIDGLDAFEFLHLLMNKVPNQDRTPLRAVLERYQ
;
A
#
# COMPACT_ATOMS: atom_id res chain seq x y z
N MET A 1 9.76 -0.02 -57.55
CA MET A 1 9.21 -0.96 -56.55
C MET A 1 8.95 -0.18 -55.26
N PRO A 2 7.76 -0.30 -54.64
CA PRO A 2 7.27 0.63 -53.61
C PRO A 2 7.68 0.28 -52.17
N ALA A 3 7.75 1.34 -51.36
CA ALA A 3 7.46 1.51 -49.93
C ALA A 3 7.71 0.39 -48.90
N LYS A 4 8.41 0.75 -47.81
CA LYS A 4 8.07 0.28 -46.46
C LYS A 4 8.12 1.46 -45.47
N THR A 5 6.97 2.11 -45.31
CA THR A 5 6.65 2.90 -44.12
C THR A 5 6.52 1.96 -42.93
N ILE A 6 7.35 2.14 -41.91
CA ILE A 6 7.20 1.47 -40.61
C ILE A 6 6.21 2.31 -39.80
N THR A 7 4.96 1.86 -39.77
CA THR A 7 3.94 2.40 -38.87
C THR A 7 4.26 1.88 -37.46
N ALA A 8 4.88 2.72 -36.63
CA ALA A 8 4.97 2.44 -35.19
C ALA A 8 3.56 2.62 -34.61
N GLY A 9 2.89 1.49 -34.36
CA GLY A 9 1.62 1.45 -33.65
C GLY A 9 1.82 1.96 -32.24
N LEU A 10 1.36 3.19 -31.99
CA LEU A 10 1.19 3.72 -30.65
C LEU A 10 0.07 2.88 -30.00
N THR A 11 0.45 1.94 -29.14
CA THR A 11 -0.48 1.25 -28.25
C THR A 11 -1.13 2.29 -27.36
N ILE A 12 -2.35 2.68 -27.73
CA ILE A 12 -3.26 3.41 -26.86
C ILE A 12 -3.50 2.50 -25.66
N VAL A 13 -2.86 2.80 -24.53
CA VAL A 13 -3.29 2.27 -23.24
C VAL A 13 -4.67 2.87 -23.00
N VAL A 14 -5.70 2.10 -23.35
CA VAL A 14 -7.08 2.41 -23.02
C VAL A 14 -7.16 2.36 -21.50
N PHE A 15 -7.07 3.53 -20.85
CA PHE A 15 -7.53 3.72 -19.48
C PHE A 15 -9.04 3.46 -19.48
N GLY A 16 -9.40 2.18 -19.38
CA GLY A 16 -10.77 1.72 -19.35
C GLY A 16 -11.48 2.32 -18.15
N LEU A 17 -12.44 3.19 -18.43
CA LEU A 17 -13.48 3.73 -17.55
C LEU A 17 -14.41 2.65 -16.97
N LEU A 18 -13.90 1.49 -16.58
CA LEU A 18 -14.69 0.36 -16.05
C LEU A 18 -14.55 0.18 -14.52
N GLY A 19 -13.75 1.01 -13.83
CA GLY A 19 -13.53 0.91 -12.38
C GLY A 19 -14.41 1.82 -11.50
N GLY A 20 -15.17 2.74 -12.10
CA GLY A 20 -15.77 3.88 -11.37
C GLY A 20 -16.85 3.54 -10.33
N ASN A 21 -17.46 2.37 -10.43
CA ASN A 21 -18.57 1.92 -9.59
C ASN A 21 -18.10 1.02 -8.44
N ALA A 22 -17.36 -0.05 -8.74
CA ALA A 22 -17.05 -1.05 -7.70
C ALA A 22 -15.98 -0.61 -6.66
N TRP A 23 -15.02 0.24 -7.05
CA TRP A 23 -14.09 0.88 -6.10
C TRP A 23 -14.83 1.87 -5.20
N SER A 24 -15.74 2.67 -5.78
CA SER A 24 -16.48 3.69 -5.05
C SER A 24 -17.38 3.05 -3.99
N ASP A 25 -18.03 1.94 -4.32
CA ASP A 25 -18.86 1.17 -3.39
C ASP A 25 -18.00 0.60 -2.24
N SER A 26 -16.79 0.13 -2.55
CA SER A 26 -15.84 -0.38 -1.56
C SER A 26 -15.38 0.74 -0.62
N LEU A 27 -15.11 1.95 -1.12
CA LEU A 27 -14.78 3.09 -0.26
C LEU A 27 -15.96 3.55 0.61
N ALA A 28 -17.16 3.52 0.06
CA ALA A 28 -18.37 3.93 0.77
C ALA A 28 -18.66 3.06 2.01
N SER A 29 -18.34 1.76 1.97
CA SER A 29 -18.48 0.87 3.14
C SER A 29 -17.56 1.28 4.29
N PHE A 30 -16.44 1.96 3.99
CA PHE A 30 -15.52 2.54 4.97
C PHE A 30 -15.87 3.99 5.35
N GLY A 31 -16.93 4.57 4.76
CA GLY A 31 -17.24 6.00 4.92
C GLY A 31 -16.20 6.93 4.27
N LEU A 32 -15.42 6.39 3.33
CA LEU A 32 -14.34 7.09 2.63
C LEU A 32 -14.75 7.39 1.19
N ARG A 33 -14.05 8.34 0.58
CA ARG A 33 -14.14 8.67 -0.85
C ARG A 33 -12.80 9.22 -1.32
N THR A 34 -12.59 9.27 -2.62
CA THR A 34 -11.41 9.95 -3.18
C THR A 34 -11.53 11.47 -2.99
N LYS A 35 -10.43 12.13 -2.67
CA LYS A 35 -10.36 13.60 -2.65
C LYS A 35 -10.11 14.12 -4.06
N ASP A 36 -10.94 15.02 -4.55
CA ASP A 36 -10.78 15.67 -5.88
C ASP A 36 -10.57 14.68 -7.04
N LYS A 37 -11.20 13.49 -6.94
CA LYS A 37 -11.03 12.36 -7.89
C LYS A 37 -9.61 11.79 -7.95
N ASN A 38 -8.73 12.15 -7.02
CA ASN A 38 -7.39 11.57 -6.88
C ASN A 38 -7.48 10.19 -6.19
N PRO A 39 -7.16 9.09 -6.89
CA PRO A 39 -7.22 7.74 -6.31
C PRO A 39 -6.17 7.51 -5.22
N CYS A 40 -5.17 8.39 -5.08
CA CYS A 40 -4.09 8.30 -4.10
C CYS A 40 -4.40 9.03 -2.79
N ARG A 41 -5.53 9.74 -2.71
CA ARG A 41 -5.98 10.45 -1.51
C ARG A 41 -7.39 10.04 -1.16
N LEU A 42 -7.57 9.47 0.03
CA LEU A 42 -8.89 9.21 0.61
C LEU A 42 -9.23 10.27 1.63
N THR A 43 -10.51 10.59 1.73
CA THR A 43 -11.06 11.54 2.71
C THR A 43 -12.41 11.03 3.24
N ASP A 44 -12.77 11.43 4.46
CA ASP A 44 -14.13 11.27 4.97
C ASP A 44 -15.02 12.51 4.67
N GLY A 45 -14.41 13.56 4.12
CA GLY A 45 -15.00 14.87 3.84
C GLY A 45 -15.46 15.66 5.06
N ARG A 46 -14.93 15.32 6.25
CA ARG A 46 -15.09 16.05 7.51
C ARG A 46 -13.75 16.54 8.05
N GLY A 47 -12.75 16.65 7.17
CA GLY A 47 -11.41 17.15 7.47
C GLY A 47 -10.33 16.09 7.60
N PHE A 48 -10.67 14.79 7.52
CA PHE A 48 -9.67 13.73 7.44
C PHE A 48 -9.24 13.47 6.00
N GLU A 49 -7.94 13.29 5.77
CA GLU A 49 -7.34 12.89 4.51
C GLU A 49 -6.09 12.06 4.75
N ALA A 50 -5.84 11.03 3.94
CA ALA A 50 -4.62 10.24 4.02
C ALA A 50 -4.25 9.60 2.66
N PRO A 51 -2.97 9.19 2.47
CA PRO A 51 -2.60 8.36 1.34
C PRO A 51 -3.41 7.05 1.32
N THR A 52 -3.94 6.70 0.15
CA THR A 52 -4.87 5.57 0.00
C THR A 52 -4.28 4.26 0.49
N ILE A 53 -3.06 3.91 0.05
CA ILE A 53 -2.49 2.57 0.26
C ILE A 53 -2.21 2.33 1.74
N VAL A 54 -1.54 3.26 2.43
CA VAL A 54 -1.22 3.11 3.86
C VAL A 54 -2.47 3.17 4.75
N LEU A 55 -3.46 4.00 4.40
CA LEU A 55 -4.73 4.03 5.13
C LEU A 55 -5.46 2.68 5.02
N MET A 56 -5.56 2.13 3.81
CA MET A 56 -6.22 0.85 3.59
C MET A 56 -5.46 -0.32 4.21
N THR A 57 -4.14 -0.21 4.37
CA THR A 57 -3.34 -1.18 5.13
C THR A 57 -3.84 -1.31 6.57
N GLY A 58 -4.13 -0.19 7.25
CA GLY A 58 -4.72 -0.21 8.60
C GLY A 58 -6.17 -0.70 8.66
N ALA A 59 -6.90 -0.61 7.54
CA ALA A 59 -8.24 -1.18 7.41
C ALA A 59 -8.20 -2.71 7.23
N TYR A 60 -7.10 -3.26 6.72
CA TYR A 60 -6.97 -4.70 6.43
C TYR A 60 -7.03 -5.58 7.69
N ASP A 61 -6.36 -5.18 8.77
CA ASP A 61 -6.37 -5.89 10.06
C ASP A 61 -7.72 -5.72 10.77
N LYS A 62 -8.20 -4.47 10.87
CA LYS A 62 -9.39 -4.12 11.66
C LYS A 62 -10.73 -4.59 11.07
N LEU A 63 -10.80 -4.75 9.76
CA LEU A 63 -12.05 -5.03 9.03
C LEU A 63 -12.02 -6.41 8.40
N SER A 64 -11.67 -7.42 9.20
CA SER A 64 -11.53 -8.84 8.80
C SER A 64 -12.68 -9.42 7.96
N LYS A 65 -13.88 -8.81 7.98
CA LYS A 65 -15.01 -9.21 7.14
C LYS A 65 -14.84 -8.86 5.65
N ASP A 66 -14.00 -7.87 5.32
CA ASP A 66 -13.88 -7.32 3.96
C ASP A 66 -12.42 -7.16 3.49
N LYS A 67 -11.51 -8.06 3.87
CA LYS A 67 -10.11 -8.08 3.38
C LYS A 67 -10.02 -8.04 1.85
N VAL A 68 -10.98 -8.67 1.16
CA VAL A 68 -11.10 -8.64 -0.30
C VAL A 68 -11.39 -7.24 -0.83
N ALA A 69 -12.31 -6.49 -0.19
CA ALA A 69 -12.61 -5.12 -0.60
C ALA A 69 -11.43 -4.20 -0.32
N VAL A 70 -10.73 -4.39 0.81
CA VAL A 70 -9.52 -3.64 1.14
C VAL A 70 -8.42 -3.87 0.09
N LEU A 71 -8.11 -5.13 -0.25
CA LEU A 71 -7.12 -5.46 -1.28
C LEU A 71 -7.51 -4.87 -2.63
N LYS A 72 -8.78 -4.92 -3.01
CA LYS A 72 -9.25 -4.32 -4.26
C LYS A 72 -8.99 -2.81 -4.33
N VAL A 73 -9.15 -2.09 -3.22
CA VAL A 73 -8.81 -0.67 -3.14
C VAL A 73 -7.30 -0.46 -3.18
N ILE A 74 -6.51 -1.28 -2.49
CA ILE A 74 -5.04 -1.22 -2.56
C ILE A 74 -4.56 -1.43 -4.01
N ASP A 75 -5.01 -2.51 -4.66
CA ASP A 75 -4.59 -2.89 -6.00
C ASP A 75 -4.95 -1.86 -7.05
N THR A 76 -6.16 -1.31 -6.95
CA THR A 76 -6.59 -0.29 -7.89
C THR A 76 -5.81 1.03 -7.69
N ALA A 77 -5.33 1.33 -6.48
CA ALA A 77 -4.51 2.51 -6.21
C ALA A 77 -3.11 2.32 -6.80
N ILE A 78 -2.52 1.14 -6.59
CA ILE A 78 -1.24 0.74 -7.21
C ILE A 78 -1.36 0.81 -8.74
N ASN A 79 -2.41 0.23 -9.32
CA ASN A 79 -2.66 0.26 -10.77
C ASN A 79 -2.94 1.66 -11.32
N ALA A 80 -3.41 2.59 -10.47
CA ALA A 80 -3.57 3.99 -10.83
C ALA A 80 -2.27 4.81 -10.73
N GLY A 81 -1.15 4.19 -10.33
CA GLY A 81 0.16 4.82 -10.23
C GLY A 81 0.38 5.59 -8.93
N CYS A 82 -0.39 5.29 -7.87
CA CYS A 82 -0.11 5.83 -6.56
C CYS A 82 1.22 5.29 -6.03
N ASP A 83 2.00 6.15 -5.37
CA ASP A 83 3.29 5.79 -4.78
C ASP A 83 3.07 4.73 -3.68
N ILE A 84 3.57 3.52 -3.92
CA ILE A 84 3.47 2.38 -3.01
C ILE A 84 4.25 2.59 -1.71
N ASP A 85 5.16 3.57 -1.71
CA ASP A 85 6.04 3.90 -0.59
C ASP A 85 5.67 5.23 0.10
N GLU A 86 4.55 5.86 -0.30
CA GLU A 86 4.06 7.09 0.32
C GLU A 86 3.73 6.85 1.80
N PRO A 87 4.42 7.52 2.75
CA PRO A 87 4.21 7.29 4.16
C PRO A 87 2.96 8.00 4.68
N ASP A 88 2.43 7.49 5.80
CA ASP A 88 1.45 8.22 6.61
C ASP A 88 2.09 9.37 7.41
N GLU A 89 1.27 10.09 8.18
CA GLU A 89 1.71 11.19 9.03
C GLU A 89 2.69 10.77 10.15
N LEU A 90 2.79 9.47 10.44
CA LEU A 90 3.72 8.92 11.45
C LEU A 90 5.05 8.48 10.84
N GLY A 91 5.17 8.52 9.50
CA GLY A 91 6.36 8.10 8.75
C GLY A 91 6.33 6.66 8.28
N PHE A 92 5.22 5.93 8.46
CA PHE A 92 5.12 4.55 8.03
C PHE A 92 4.69 4.47 6.57
N SER A 93 5.51 3.83 5.72
CA SER A 93 5.04 3.34 4.42
C SER A 93 4.01 2.20 4.59
N PRO A 94 3.25 1.85 3.55
CA PRO A 94 2.37 0.68 3.56
C PRO A 94 3.06 -0.61 4.02
N LEU A 95 4.30 -0.85 3.58
CA LEU A 95 5.10 -2.00 4.00
C LEU A 95 5.37 -1.98 5.51
N ASN A 96 5.77 -0.84 6.06
CA ASN A 96 6.00 -0.68 7.49
C ASN A 96 4.70 -0.87 8.30
N ALA A 97 3.58 -0.34 7.81
CA ALA A 97 2.27 -0.55 8.44
C ALA A 97 1.87 -2.04 8.46
N ALA A 98 2.06 -2.77 7.34
CA ALA A 98 1.80 -4.21 7.28
C ALA A 98 2.68 -5.02 8.26
N ILE A 99 3.95 -4.63 8.42
CA ILE A 99 4.85 -5.20 9.43
C ILE A 99 4.33 -4.90 10.84
N LEU A 100 3.97 -3.64 11.13
CA LEU A 100 3.43 -3.25 12.43
C LEU A 100 2.21 -4.09 12.83
N TYR A 101 1.26 -4.25 11.90
CA TYR A 101 0.02 -5.00 12.10
C TYR A 101 0.19 -6.54 12.06
N ASN A 102 1.41 -7.02 11.82
CA ASN A 102 1.70 -8.46 11.72
C ASN A 102 0.87 -9.19 10.65
N GLU A 103 0.87 -8.63 9.43
CA GLU A 103 0.12 -9.14 8.27
C GLU A 103 1.08 -9.63 7.15
N PRO A 104 1.61 -10.86 7.22
CA PRO A 104 2.59 -11.39 6.25
C PRO A 104 2.09 -11.41 4.82
N ALA A 105 0.79 -11.66 4.61
CA ALA A 105 0.20 -11.66 3.26
C ALA A 105 0.26 -10.27 2.61
N LEU A 106 0.05 -9.19 3.38
CA LEU A 106 0.20 -7.83 2.86
C LEU A 106 1.66 -7.45 2.65
N VAL A 107 2.55 -7.89 3.53
CA VAL A 107 4.00 -7.69 3.34
C VAL A 107 4.45 -8.33 2.02
N GLU A 108 4.08 -9.58 1.77
CA GLU A 108 4.39 -10.25 0.51
C GLU A 108 3.77 -9.51 -0.69
N HIS A 109 2.51 -9.11 -0.58
CA HIS A 109 1.80 -8.37 -1.64
C HIS A 109 2.50 -7.07 -2.02
N PHE A 110 2.88 -6.25 -1.02
CA PHE A 110 3.57 -4.99 -1.28
C PHE A 110 4.97 -5.18 -1.87
N LEU A 111 5.72 -6.17 -1.40
CA LEU A 111 7.04 -6.51 -1.96
C LEU A 111 6.93 -7.00 -3.40
N GLN A 112 5.94 -7.84 -3.72
CA GLN A 112 5.66 -8.27 -5.09
C GLN A 112 5.24 -7.11 -6.00
N ALA A 113 4.56 -6.11 -5.45
CA ALA A 113 4.17 -4.89 -6.15
C ALA A 113 5.31 -3.84 -6.24
N GLY A 114 6.49 -4.13 -5.69
CA GLY A 114 7.69 -3.31 -5.83
C GLY A 114 7.92 -2.27 -4.74
N ALA A 115 7.29 -2.41 -3.56
CA ALA A 115 7.62 -1.57 -2.40
C ALA A 115 9.09 -1.73 -1.98
N ASP A 116 9.75 -0.64 -1.64
CA ASP A 116 11.16 -0.64 -1.23
C ASP A 116 11.32 -1.04 0.26
N PRO A 117 11.87 -2.22 0.58
CA PRO A 117 12.08 -2.62 1.97
C PRO A 117 13.19 -1.83 2.68
N TYR A 118 14.01 -1.08 1.93
CA TYR A 118 15.11 -0.26 2.44
C TYR A 118 14.70 1.20 2.69
N ARG A 119 13.47 1.59 2.33
CA ARG A 119 12.94 2.92 2.61
C ARG A 119 12.91 3.16 4.13
N ARG A 120 13.64 4.19 4.55
CA ARG A 120 13.74 4.54 5.97
C ARG A 120 12.48 5.26 6.46
N ILE A 121 12.01 4.87 7.64
CA ILE A 121 10.98 5.58 8.38
C ILE A 121 11.50 6.97 8.73
N VAL A 122 10.72 8.02 8.45
CA VAL A 122 11.00 9.39 8.89
C VAL A 122 9.97 9.77 9.95
N SER A 123 10.36 9.78 11.21
CA SER A 123 9.44 9.96 12.34
C SER A 123 10.04 10.84 13.43
N SER A 124 9.19 11.61 14.12
CA SER A 124 9.63 12.33 15.33
C SER A 124 9.98 11.40 16.49
N ARG A 125 9.62 10.11 16.39
CA ARG A 125 9.90 9.08 17.40
C ARG A 125 11.26 8.45 17.13
N ALA A 126 12.27 8.87 17.88
CA ALA A 126 13.65 8.40 17.75
C ALA A 126 13.83 6.87 17.85
N SER A 127 12.89 6.15 18.47
CA SER A 127 12.95 4.68 18.56
C SER A 127 12.72 3.95 17.25
N ILE A 128 12.07 4.59 16.27
CA ILE A 128 11.75 4.02 14.95
C ILE A 128 12.29 4.84 13.78
N ASP A 129 12.67 6.10 14.04
CA ASP A 129 13.26 6.97 13.03
C ASP A 129 14.53 6.37 12.45
N GLY A 130 14.65 6.43 11.13
CA GLY A 130 15.79 5.89 10.39
C GLY A 130 15.79 4.37 10.23
N LEU A 131 14.82 3.61 10.77
CA LEU A 131 14.76 2.17 10.56
C LEU A 131 14.24 1.82 9.16
N ASP A 132 14.81 0.80 8.53
CA ASP A 132 14.20 0.11 7.38
C ASP A 132 13.25 -1.02 7.82
N ALA A 133 12.62 -1.72 6.87
CA ALA A 133 11.65 -2.77 7.15
C ALA A 133 12.24 -3.92 7.99
N PHE A 134 13.50 -4.28 7.76
CA PHE A 134 14.18 -5.38 8.47
C PHE A 134 14.50 -4.98 9.90
N GLU A 135 15.08 -3.80 10.08
CA GLU A 135 15.41 -3.26 11.40
C GLU A 135 14.15 -2.98 12.22
N PHE A 136 13.08 -2.51 11.58
CA PHE A 136 11.80 -2.28 12.21
C PHE A 136 11.15 -3.59 12.67
N LEU A 137 11.17 -4.64 11.84
CA LEU A 137 10.72 -5.98 12.25
C LEU A 137 11.52 -6.48 13.46
N HIS A 138 12.85 -6.38 13.41
CA HIS A 138 13.72 -6.81 14.50
C HIS A 138 13.40 -6.05 15.81
N LEU A 139 13.17 -4.74 15.74
CA LEU A 139 12.71 -3.95 16.89
C LEU A 139 11.41 -4.52 17.48
N LEU A 140 10.40 -4.78 16.64
CA LEU A 140 9.11 -5.29 17.10
C LEU A 140 9.22 -6.68 17.73
N MET A 141 10.03 -7.57 17.16
CA MET A 141 10.32 -8.89 17.73
C MET A 141 10.96 -8.81 19.12
N ASN A 142 11.83 -7.82 19.34
CA ASN A 142 12.47 -7.60 20.64
C ASN A 142 11.55 -6.94 21.66
N LYS A 143 10.68 -6.01 21.22
CA LYS A 143 9.76 -5.28 22.11
C LYS A 143 8.49 -6.06 22.45
N VAL A 144 8.05 -6.94 21.55
CA VAL A 144 6.83 -7.74 21.68
C VAL A 144 7.13 -9.22 21.39
N PRO A 145 7.97 -9.89 22.21
CA PRO A 145 8.44 -11.25 21.92
C PRO A 145 7.34 -12.31 21.94
N ASN A 146 6.18 -11.99 22.52
CA ASN A 146 5.03 -12.91 22.60
C ASN A 146 4.18 -12.93 21.31
N GLN A 147 4.43 -12.02 20.36
CA GLN A 147 3.74 -12.03 19.07
C GLN A 147 4.58 -12.80 18.05
N ASP A 148 4.04 -13.89 17.52
CA ASP A 148 4.75 -14.65 16.47
C ASP A 148 4.84 -13.82 15.19
N ARG A 149 6.07 -13.45 14.86
CA ARG A 149 6.47 -12.68 13.68
C ARG A 149 7.38 -13.49 12.76
N THR A 150 7.54 -14.78 13.01
CA THR A 150 8.34 -15.68 12.19
C THR A 150 7.88 -15.71 10.72
N PRO A 151 6.56 -15.67 10.43
CA PRO A 151 6.10 -15.55 9.04
C PRO A 151 6.53 -14.25 8.35
N LEU A 152 6.50 -13.10 9.04
CA LEU A 152 6.99 -11.83 8.48
C LEU A 152 8.46 -11.91 8.10
N ARG A 153 9.28 -12.42 9.01
CA ARG A 153 10.72 -12.60 8.80
C ARG A 153 11.00 -13.47 7.58
N ALA A 154 10.31 -14.62 7.49
CA ALA A 154 10.47 -15.53 6.36
C ALA A 154 10.06 -14.88 5.01
N VAL A 155 9.12 -13.93 5.01
CA VAL A 155 8.78 -13.13 3.82
C VAL A 155 9.89 -12.14 3.48
N LEU A 156 10.28 -11.29 4.43
CA LEU A 156 11.28 -10.24 4.19
C LEU A 156 12.64 -10.80 3.77
N GLU A 157 13.09 -11.91 4.36
CA GLU A 157 14.37 -12.57 4.02
C GLU A 157 14.47 -13.00 2.54
N ARG A 158 13.34 -13.12 1.82
CA ARG A 158 13.34 -13.40 0.38
C ARG A 158 13.68 -12.17 -0.48
N TYR A 159 13.65 -10.97 0.10
CA TYR A 159 13.83 -9.68 -0.58
C TYR A 159 15.03 -8.90 -0.02
N GLN A 160 15.92 -9.57 0.71
CA GLN A 160 17.17 -9.01 1.23
C GLN A 160 18.25 -8.98 0.15
#